data_AF-A0A9D0DRY2-F1
#
_entry.id   AF-A0A9D0DRY2-F1
#
_cell.length_a   1.000
_cell.length_b   1.000
_cell.length_c   1.000
_cell.angle_alpha   90.00
_cell.angle_beta   90.00
_cell.angle_gamma   90.00
#
_symmetry.space_group_name_H-M   'P 1'
#
loop_
_entity.id
_entity.type
_entity.pdbx_description
1 polymer ?
#
loop_
_entity_poly.entity_id
_entity_poly.type
_entity_poly.pdbx_seq_one_letter_code
_entity_poly.pdbx_strand_id
1 'polypeptide(L)'
;MLEYLPKLTITNFELNTSDGLVYGELHMQLKPLKNPLLVLFNPNSMLNILELQLLTYIPKSLSTISLPQEFLTEDGLNYYKSKINLHDGLLQINGQYLPLTVVLSQLL
;
A
#
# COMPACT_ATOMS: atom_id res chain seq x y z
N MET A 1 -9.42 13.96 -24.54
CA MET A 1 -9.65 12.97 -23.47
C MET A 1 -8.34 12.19 -23.30
N LEU A 2 -7.68 12.21 -22.15
CA LEU A 2 -6.55 11.29 -21.92
C LEU A 2 -7.15 9.91 -21.62
N GLU A 3 -7.20 9.03 -22.61
CA GLU A 3 -7.79 7.69 -22.48
C GLU A 3 -6.87 6.69 -21.78
N TYR A 4 -5.60 7.04 -21.58
CA TYR A 4 -4.61 6.17 -20.95
C TYR A 4 -4.08 6.82 -19.68
N LEU A 5 -4.58 6.32 -18.55
CA LEU A 5 -4.05 6.68 -17.24
C LEU A 5 -2.88 5.77 -16.90
N PRO A 6 -1.81 6.31 -16.28
CA PRO A 6 -0.70 5.51 -15.81
C PRO A 6 -1.19 4.39 -14.88
N LYS A 7 -0.75 3.17 -15.18
CA LYS A 7 -0.97 1.98 -14.37
C LYS A 7 0.36 1.24 -14.22
N LEU A 8 0.70 0.89 -12.99
CA LEU A 8 1.85 0.06 -12.66
C LEU A 8 1.34 -1.17 -11.91
N THR A 9 1.75 -2.35 -12.38
CA THR A 9 1.46 -3.62 -11.72
C THR A 9 2.76 -4.38 -11.54
N ILE A 10 3.06 -4.76 -10.31
CA ILE A 10 4.16 -5.66 -9.94
C ILE A 10 3.53 -6.84 -9.21
N THR A 11 3.46 -8.01 -9.83
CA THR A 11 2.76 -9.18 -9.26
C THR A 11 3.66 -10.12 -8.47
N ASN A 12 4.97 -9.87 -8.43
CA ASN A 12 5.89 -10.68 -7.66
C ASN A 12 7.14 -9.87 -7.32
N PHE A 13 7.04 -8.97 -6.36
CA PHE A 13 8.25 -8.39 -5.78
C PHE A 13 8.72 -9.24 -4.62
N GLU A 14 10.03 -9.34 -4.50
CA GLU A 14 10.72 -10.06 -3.44
C GLU A 14 11.64 -9.07 -2.73
N LEU A 15 11.48 -8.95 -1.42
CA LEU A 15 12.32 -8.15 -0.55
C LEU A 15 13.15 -9.10 0.29
N ASN A 16 14.45 -9.13 0.02
CA ASN A 16 15.40 -9.90 0.79
C ASN A 16 15.82 -9.10 2.03
N THR A 17 15.48 -9.62 3.20
CA THR A 17 15.82 -9.05 4.50
C THR A 17 16.78 -9.97 5.23
N SER A 18 17.46 -9.48 6.27
CA SER A 18 18.36 -10.30 7.10
C SER A 18 17.69 -11.55 7.69
N ASP A 19 16.38 -11.50 7.92
CA ASP A 19 15.65 -12.51 8.70
C ASP A 19 14.56 -13.23 7.89
N GLY A 20 14.54 -13.02 6.56
CA GLY A 20 13.65 -13.75 5.64
C GLY A 20 13.33 -13.03 4.33
N LEU A 21 12.56 -13.71 3.48
CA LEU A 21 12.03 -13.16 2.22
C LEU A 21 10.61 -12.67 2.44
N VAL A 22 10.36 -11.39 2.15
CA VAL A 22 9.01 -10.82 2.07
C VAL A 22 8.57 -10.84 0.62
N TYR A 23 7.37 -11.38 0.38
CA TYR A 23 6.77 -11.43 -0.96
C TYR A 23 5.62 -10.45 -1.04
N GLY A 24 5.33 -9.95 -2.24
CA GLY A 24 4.11 -9.20 -2.42
C GLY A 24 3.77 -8.78 -3.84
N GLU A 25 2.62 -8.13 -3.92
CA GLU A 25 2.01 -7.59 -5.12
C GLU A 25 1.71 -6.11 -4.92
N LEU A 26 2.11 -5.27 -5.87
CA LEU A 26 1.80 -3.85 -5.92
C LEU A 26 0.98 -3.57 -7.17
N HIS A 27 -0.20 -3.01 -6.97
CA HIS A 27 -1.03 -2.45 -8.03
C HIS A 27 -1.19 -0.96 -7.77
N MET A 28 -0.94 -0.16 -8.79
CA MET A 28 -1.07 1.28 -8.74
C MET A 28 -1.73 1.78 -10.01
N GLN A 29 -2.70 2.67 -9.86
CA GLN A 29 -3.40 3.28 -10.98
C GLN A 29 -3.78 4.72 -10.64
N LEU A 30 -3.68 5.61 -11.63
CA LEU A 30 -4.21 6.96 -11.48
C LEU A 30 -5.66 7.04 -11.97
N LYS A 31 -6.48 7.84 -11.30
CA LYS A 31 -7.85 8.22 -11.71
C LYS A 31 -7.82 9.35 -12.74
N PRO A 32 -8.85 9.46 -13.60
CA PRO A 32 -8.95 10.55 -14.56
C PRO A 32 -8.94 11.93 -13.89
N LEU A 33 -8.10 12.82 -14.41
CA LEU A 33 -7.99 14.19 -13.94
C LEU A 33 -8.98 15.09 -14.67
N LYS A 34 -9.85 15.78 -13.92
CA LYS A 34 -10.68 16.85 -14.49
C LYS A 34 -9.83 18.09 -14.87
N ASN A 35 -8.72 18.34 -14.18
CA ASN A 35 -7.77 19.42 -14.46
C ASN A 35 -6.32 18.98 -14.17
N PRO A 36 -5.58 18.46 -15.16
CA PRO A 36 -4.30 17.79 -14.93
C PRO A 36 -3.16 18.72 -14.44
N LEU A 37 -3.20 20.01 -14.77
CA LEU A 37 -2.14 20.97 -14.40
C LEU A 37 -2.16 21.38 -12.93
N LEU A 38 -3.30 21.27 -12.24
CA LEU A 38 -3.44 21.70 -10.83
C LEU A 38 -3.15 20.57 -9.83
N VAL A 39 -3.22 19.31 -10.27
CA VAL A 39 -3.15 18.15 -9.36
C VAL A 39 -1.72 17.65 -9.14
N LEU A 40 -0.81 17.84 -10.10
CA LEU A 40 0.58 17.36 -9.98
C LEU A 40 1.42 18.14 -8.94
N PHE A 41 0.94 19.31 -8.49
CA PHE A 41 1.67 20.16 -7.54
C PHE A 41 1.06 20.20 -6.13
N ASN A 42 -0.01 19.43 -5.88
CA ASN A 42 -0.62 19.31 -4.57
C ASN A 42 -0.57 17.84 -4.10
N PRO A 43 0.25 17.51 -3.09
CA PRO A 43 0.37 16.14 -2.56
C PRO A 43 -0.97 15.53 -2.14
N ASN A 44 -1.87 16.33 -1.55
CA ASN A 44 -3.19 15.85 -1.13
C ASN A 44 -4.08 15.53 -2.34
N SER A 45 -3.95 16.29 -3.42
CA SER A 45 -4.67 16.02 -4.66
C SER A 45 -4.13 14.76 -5.35
N MET A 46 -2.83 14.47 -5.23
CA MET A 46 -2.24 13.22 -5.73
C MET A 46 -2.79 11.99 -4.99
N LEU A 47 -2.95 12.05 -3.66
CA LEU A 47 -3.53 10.95 -2.88
C LEU A 47 -4.97 10.61 -3.29
N ASN A 48 -5.75 11.61 -3.70
CA ASN A 48 -7.14 11.42 -4.11
C ASN A 48 -7.28 10.78 -5.49
N ILE A 49 -6.27 10.90 -6.34
CA ILE A 49 -6.28 10.32 -7.68
C ILE A 49 -5.51 9.00 -7.75
N LEU A 50 -4.75 8.67 -6.71
CA LEU A 50 -3.96 7.46 -6.63
C LEU A 50 -4.83 6.33 -6.07
N GLU A 51 -5.00 5.29 -6.86
CA GLU A 51 -5.42 3.98 -6.39
C GLU A 51 -4.18 3.13 -6.18
N LEU A 52 -4.01 2.60 -4.97
CA LEU A 52 -2.93 1.69 -4.64
C LEU A 52 -3.49 0.48 -3.90
N GLN A 53 -3.00 -0.70 -4.25
CA GLN A 53 -3.16 -1.92 -3.48
C GLN A 53 -1.78 -2.56 -3.32
N LEU A 54 -1.35 -2.73 -2.08
CA LEU A 54 -0.16 -3.46 -1.72
C LEU A 54 -0.59 -4.69 -0.91
N LEU A 55 -0.25 -5.86 -1.41
CA LEU A 55 -0.42 -7.11 -0.71
C LEU A 55 0.96 -7.66 -0.35
N THR A 56 1.17 -8.03 0.91
CA THR A 56 2.44 -8.59 1.38
C THR A 56 2.21 -9.87 2.18
N TYR A 57 3.15 -10.80 2.03
CA TYR A 57 3.28 -12.01 2.83
C TYR A 57 4.59 -11.92 3.60
N ILE A 58 4.48 -11.80 4.91
CA ILE A 58 5.59 -11.51 5.83
C ILE A 58 5.83 -12.76 6.67
N PRO A 59 7.00 -13.41 6.59
CA PRO A 59 7.35 -14.53 7.46
C PRO A 59 7.15 -14.19 8.95
N LYS A 60 6.56 -15.08 9.75
CA LYS A 60 6.37 -14.85 11.19
C LYS A 60 7.70 -14.75 11.96
N SER A 61 8.77 -15.32 11.40
CA SER A 61 10.13 -15.14 11.91
C SER A 61 10.58 -13.67 11.91
N LEU A 62 9.96 -12.84 11.07
CA LEU A 62 10.17 -11.39 11.00
C LEU A 62 9.26 -10.59 11.93
N SER A 63 8.55 -11.21 12.89
CA SER A 63 7.64 -10.51 13.81
C SER A 63 8.28 -9.47 14.73
N THR A 64 9.60 -9.29 14.65
CA THR A 64 10.35 -8.15 15.20
C THR A 64 10.25 -6.88 14.36
N ILE A 65 9.72 -6.95 13.13
CA ILE A 65 9.38 -5.77 12.33
C ILE A 65 8.33 -4.97 13.12
N SER A 66 8.60 -3.70 13.37
CA SER A 66 7.76 -2.73 14.09
C SER A 66 6.43 -2.40 13.40
N LEU A 67 5.84 -3.33 12.67
CA LEU A 67 4.48 -3.20 12.13
C LEU A 67 3.49 -3.48 13.27
N PRO A 68 2.54 -2.57 13.54
CA PRO A 68 1.53 -2.81 14.56
C PRO A 68 0.72 -4.06 14.22
N GLN A 69 0.35 -4.89 15.21
CA GLN A 69 -0.31 -6.18 14.97
C GLN A 69 -1.62 -6.05 14.18
N GLU A 70 -2.33 -4.93 14.30
CA GLU A 70 -3.52 -4.60 13.50
C GLU A 70 -3.26 -4.54 11.98
N PHE A 71 -2.01 -4.36 11.55
CA PHE A 71 -1.59 -4.39 10.15
C PHE A 71 -1.36 -5.80 9.64
N LEU A 72 -1.40 -6.81 10.51
CA LEU A 72 -1.09 -8.20 10.17
C LEU A 72 -2.33 -9.07 10.39
N THR A 73 -2.63 -9.91 9.40
CA THR A 73 -3.61 -10.98 9.51
C THR A 73 -2.89 -12.32 9.41
N GLU A 74 -3.26 -13.30 10.21
CA GLU A 74 -2.73 -14.65 10.12
C GLU A 74 -3.04 -15.27 8.75
N ASP A 75 -2.02 -15.79 8.05
CA ASP A 75 -2.19 -16.47 6.76
C ASP A 75 -1.35 -17.75 6.72
N GLY A 76 -1.95 -18.80 7.27
CA GLY A 76 -1.30 -20.10 7.43
C GLY A 76 -0.28 -20.15 8.56
N LEU A 77 0.56 -21.19 8.54
CA LEU A 77 1.44 -21.50 9.67
C LEU A 77 2.64 -20.56 9.79
N ASN A 78 3.20 -20.11 8.67
CA ASN A 78 4.52 -19.47 8.64
C ASN A 78 4.51 -18.00 8.23
N TYR A 79 3.36 -17.46 7.80
CA TYR A 79 3.27 -16.10 7.28
C TYR A 79 2.14 -15.31 7.93
N TYR A 80 2.39 -14.01 8.06
CA TYR A 80 1.36 -12.99 8.16
C TYR A 80 1.06 -12.47 6.76
N LYS A 81 -0.16 -12.00 6.58
CA LYS A 81 -0.62 -11.26 5.40
C LYS A 81 -0.95 -9.83 5.81
N SER A 82 -0.54 -8.88 4.99
CA SER A 82 -0.98 -7.49 5.11
C SER A 82 -1.47 -6.98 3.77
N LYS A 83 -2.69 -6.44 3.75
CA LYS A 83 -3.29 -5.81 2.58
C LYS A 83 -3.53 -4.34 2.87
N ILE A 84 -2.80 -3.46 2.18
CA ILE A 84 -2.94 -2.01 2.26
C ILE A 84 -3.60 -1.51 0.97
N ASN A 85 -4.71 -0.79 1.08
CA ASN A 85 -5.37 -0.11 -0.02
C ASN A 85 -5.37 1.40 0.22
N LEU A 86 -5.08 2.19 -0.80
CA LEU A 86 -5.36 3.61 -0.86
C LEU A 86 -6.37 3.84 -1.99
N HIS A 87 -7.50 4.45 -1.67
CA HIS A 87 -8.51 4.78 -2.66
C HIS A 87 -9.23 6.07 -2.23
N ASP A 88 -9.33 7.05 -3.14
CA ASP A 88 -9.91 8.38 -2.85
C ASP A 88 -9.27 9.07 -1.63
N GLY A 89 -7.95 8.91 -1.46
CA GLY A 89 -7.23 9.47 -0.31
C GLY A 89 -7.55 8.79 1.02
N LEU A 90 -8.31 7.70 1.03
CA LEU A 90 -8.61 6.89 2.21
C LEU A 90 -7.70 5.67 2.25
N LEU A 91 -6.99 5.51 3.36
CA LEU A 91 -6.14 4.34 3.60
C LEU A 91 -6.92 3.27 4.34
N GLN A 92 -6.85 2.05 3.84
CA GLN A 92 -7.45 0.86 4.44
C GLN A 92 -6.39 -0.22 4.61
N ILE A 93 -6.31 -0.82 5.79
CA ILE A 93 -5.36 -1.90 6.09
C ILE A 93 -6.14 -3.09 6.61
N ASN A 94 -5.99 -4.23 5.94
CA ASN A 94 -6.73 -5.47 6.22
C ASN A 94 -8.26 -5.27 6.33
N GLY A 95 -8.81 -4.31 5.59
CA GLY A 95 -10.24 -3.99 5.63
C GLY A 95 -10.63 -2.86 6.60
N GLN A 96 -9.72 -2.42 7.49
CA GLN A 96 -9.97 -1.35 8.46
C GLN A 96 -9.49 0.01 7.94
N TYR A 97 -10.32 1.05 8.05
CA TYR A 97 -9.92 2.41 7.68
C TYR A 97 -9.04 3.02 8.76
N LEU A 98 -7.86 3.52 8.37
CA LEU A 98 -6.94 4.19 9.26
C LEU A 98 -6.69 5.62 8.76
N PRO A 99 -6.66 6.63 9.65
CA PRO A 99 -6.27 7.97 9.24
C PRO A 99 -4.84 7.96 8.69
N LEU A 100 -4.61 8.61 7.54
CA LEU A 100 -3.28 8.73 6.94
C LEU A 100 -2.23 9.32 7.90
N THR A 101 -2.68 10.19 8.82
CA THR A 101 -1.84 10.77 9.87
C THR A 101 -1.28 9.73 10.83
N VAL A 102 -2.06 8.68 11.15
CA VAL A 102 -1.62 7.59 12.04
C VAL A 102 -0.50 6.80 11.37
N VAL A 103 -0.63 6.51 10.07
CA VAL A 103 0.37 5.71 9.33
C VAL A 103 1.65 6.49 9.07
N LEU A 104 1.56 7.77 8.71
CA LEU A 104 2.75 8.62 8.52
C LEU A 104 3.54 8.82 9.81
N SER A 105 2.87 8.91 10.96
CA SER A 105 3.53 9.05 12.28
C SER A 105 4.26 7.79 12.77
N GLN A 106 4.00 6.64 12.15
CA GLN A 106 4.61 5.36 12.52
C GLN A 106 5.77 4.96 11.59
N LEU A 107 5.96 5.70 10.49
CA LEU A 107 6.99 5.46 9.46
C LEU A 107 8.12 6.51 9.46
N LEU A 108 8.00 7.57 10.26
CA LEU A 108 8.95 8.69 10.41
C LEU A 108 9.44 8.76 11.86
#